data_AF-A0A151J7U5-F1
#
_entry.id   AF-A0A151J7U5-F1
#
_cell.length_a   1.000
_cell.length_b   1.000
_cell.length_c   1.000
_cell.angle_alpha   90.00
_cell.angle_beta   90.00
_cell.angle_gamma   90.00
#
_symmetry.space_group_name_H-M   'P 1'
#
loop_
_entity.id
_entity.type
_entity.pdbx_description
1 polymer ?
#
loop_
_entity_poly.entity_id
_entity_poly.type
_entity_poly.pdbx_seq_one_letter_code
_entity_poly.pdbx_strand_id
1 'polypeptide(L)'
;DKRNEIDLVYGVYFNENGTMLGNKNFDIDSDDTIICNHGMRYKGTPGLYELIFKKIPNDTIYTENDRQTYKHILLSTNAHKRHHNAGMPIKSNKGHKYKYIIAPLVGAHRTGSTSIGSGIKRKMNIPSAARLTNNEINYVHWNDPNELVDRLQLLDASRRAGNNAHDNEILSIIEELREAGFII
;
A
#
# COMPACT_ATOMS: atom_id res chain seq x y z
N ASP A 1 6.92 30.55 7.00
CA ASP A 1 6.59 30.31 5.58
C ASP A 1 5.74 29.04 5.51
N LYS A 2 4.43 29.16 5.25
CA LYS A 2 3.45 28.05 5.32
C LYS A 2 3.78 26.91 4.35
N ARG A 3 4.56 27.18 3.30
CA ARG A 3 5.02 26.19 2.32
C ARG A 3 5.99 25.15 2.89
N ASN A 4 6.65 25.45 4.02
CA ASN A 4 7.55 24.50 4.67
C ASN A 4 6.82 23.45 5.52
N GLU A 5 5.53 23.64 5.81
CA GLU A 5 4.74 22.74 6.65
C GLU A 5 3.98 21.68 5.87
N ILE A 6 3.59 21.98 4.62
CA ILE A 6 2.81 21.07 3.77
C ILE A 6 3.74 20.11 3.03
N ASP A 7 3.33 18.85 2.93
CA ASP A 7 4.07 17.82 2.21
C ASP A 7 3.75 17.83 0.71
N LEU A 8 4.74 18.18 -0.10
CA LEU A 8 4.66 18.14 -1.55
C LEU A 8 5.21 16.84 -2.15
N VAL A 9 5.73 15.92 -1.32
CA VAL A 9 6.40 14.69 -1.79
C VAL A 9 5.44 13.50 -1.79
N TYR A 10 4.67 13.33 -0.71
CA TYR A 10 3.68 12.26 -0.52
C TYR A 10 2.27 12.80 -0.20
N GLY A 11 2.10 14.11 -0.14
CA GLY A 11 0.82 14.76 0.12
C GLY A 11 0.03 15.09 -1.15
N VAL A 12 -1.08 15.77 -0.95
CA VAL A 12 -2.01 16.18 -2.01
C VAL A 12 -1.39 17.27 -2.88
N TYR A 13 -1.62 17.20 -4.19
CA TYR A 13 -1.16 18.20 -5.16
C TYR A 13 -2.21 18.46 -6.24
N PHE A 14 -2.08 19.57 -6.96
CA PHE A 14 -2.97 19.92 -8.07
C PHE A 14 -2.29 19.66 -9.41
N ASN A 15 -3.02 19.12 -10.37
CA ASN A 15 -2.62 19.04 -11.77
C ASN A 15 -3.81 19.32 -12.70
N GLU A 16 -3.64 19.07 -14.00
CA GLU A 16 -4.68 19.27 -15.02
C GLU A 16 -5.95 18.43 -14.77
N ASN A 17 -5.83 17.31 -14.04
CA ASN A 17 -6.94 16.43 -13.69
C ASN A 17 -7.62 16.81 -12.37
N GLY A 18 -7.16 17.89 -11.73
CA GLY A 18 -7.69 18.39 -10.45
C GLY A 18 -6.80 18.04 -9.26
N THR A 19 -7.45 17.77 -8.13
CA THR A 19 -6.79 17.46 -6.86
C THR A 19 -6.39 15.99 -6.81
N MET A 20 -5.11 15.71 -6.59
CA MET A 20 -4.52 14.38 -6.70
C MET A 20 -3.83 13.96 -5.42
N LEU A 21 -3.89 12.67 -5.14
CA LEU A 21 -2.99 11.99 -4.21
C LEU A 21 -2.43 10.76 -4.91
N GLY A 22 -1.10 10.70 -5.07
CA GLY A 22 -0.47 9.67 -5.88
C GLY A 22 -1.00 9.66 -7.32
N ASN A 23 -1.54 8.53 -7.78
CA ASN A 23 -2.13 8.39 -9.12
C ASN A 23 -3.66 8.39 -9.14
N LYS A 24 -4.31 8.82 -8.06
CA LYS A 24 -5.77 8.89 -7.93
C LYS A 24 -6.23 10.30 -7.59
N ASN A 25 -7.48 10.59 -7.96
CA ASN A 25 -8.15 11.80 -7.52
C ASN A 25 -8.37 11.75 -6.00
N PHE A 26 -8.26 12.91 -5.38
CA PHE A 26 -8.46 13.13 -3.96
C PHE A 26 -9.52 14.22 -3.79
N ASP A 27 -10.55 13.93 -3.01
CA ASP A 27 -11.60 14.90 -2.70
C ASP A 27 -12.05 14.78 -1.24
N ILE A 28 -12.71 15.83 -0.74
CA ILE A 28 -13.33 15.86 0.58
C ILE A 28 -14.76 16.37 0.40
N ASP A 29 -15.75 15.56 0.78
CA ASP A 29 -17.15 15.96 0.67
C ASP A 29 -17.61 16.88 1.81
N SER A 30 -18.89 17.27 1.79
CA SER A 30 -19.49 18.15 2.80
C SER A 30 -19.52 17.56 4.20
N ASP A 31 -19.41 16.24 4.33
CA ASP A 31 -19.47 15.51 5.60
C ASP A 31 -18.06 15.21 6.15
N ASP A 32 -17.05 15.93 5.66
CA ASP A 32 -15.64 15.73 6.00
C ASP A 32 -15.15 14.31 5.67
N THR A 33 -15.75 13.65 4.67
CA THR A 33 -15.33 12.32 4.23
C THR A 33 -14.32 12.44 3.10
N ILE A 34 -13.15 11.84 3.29
CA ILE A 34 -12.10 11.77 2.27
C ILE A 34 -12.50 10.73 1.23
N ILE A 35 -12.50 11.12 -0.05
CA ILE A 35 -12.85 10.28 -1.19
C ILE A 35 -11.61 10.10 -2.06
N CYS A 36 -11.20 8.85 -2.28
CA CYS A 36 -10.02 8.49 -3.08
C CYS A 36 -10.27 7.22 -3.89
N ASN A 37 -9.42 6.94 -4.88
CA ASN A 37 -9.39 5.66 -5.63
C ASN A 37 -10.79 5.15 -6.08
N HIS A 38 -11.42 5.81 -7.04
CA HIS A 38 -12.73 5.39 -7.58
C HIS A 38 -13.86 5.30 -6.54
N GLY A 39 -13.83 6.12 -5.49
CA GLY A 39 -14.95 6.27 -4.55
C GLY A 39 -14.75 5.58 -3.20
N MET A 40 -13.54 5.12 -2.86
CA MET A 40 -13.23 4.69 -1.49
C MET A 40 -13.39 5.88 -0.54
N ARG A 41 -14.14 5.67 0.54
CA ARG A 41 -14.50 6.71 1.51
C ARG A 41 -13.81 6.45 2.84
N TYR A 42 -13.18 7.47 3.40
CA TYR A 42 -12.55 7.43 4.71
C TYR A 42 -13.10 8.57 5.55
N LYS A 43 -13.42 8.29 6.82
CA LYS A 43 -13.84 9.33 7.75
C LYS A 43 -12.71 10.34 7.93
N GLY A 44 -12.97 11.62 7.71
CA GLY A 44 -12.04 12.69 8.05
C GLY A 44 -11.81 12.74 9.55
N THR A 45 -10.54 12.75 9.92
CA THR A 45 -10.11 12.97 11.30
C THR A 45 -8.96 13.97 11.29
N PRO A 46 -8.80 14.79 12.34
CA PRO A 46 -7.66 15.70 12.45
C PRO A 46 -6.32 14.96 12.31
N GLY A 47 -6.21 13.76 12.88
CA GLY A 47 -5.03 12.90 12.78
C GLY A 47 -4.75 12.43 11.35
N LEU A 48 -5.77 12.03 10.60
CA LEU A 48 -5.62 11.60 9.22
C LEU A 48 -5.22 12.77 8.32
N TYR A 49 -5.80 13.95 8.52
CA TYR A 49 -5.41 15.16 7.81
C TYR A 49 -3.97 15.58 8.09
N GLU A 50 -3.54 15.47 9.35
CA GLU A 50 -2.16 15.71 9.74
C GLU A 50 -1.19 14.80 8.96
N LEU A 51 -1.50 13.50 8.87
CA LEU A 51 -0.70 12.53 8.12
C LEU A 51 -0.69 12.79 6.61
N ILE A 52 -1.83 13.18 6.02
CA ILE A 52 -1.94 13.44 4.58
C ILE A 52 -1.20 14.72 4.19
N PHE A 53 -1.49 15.84 4.87
CA PHE A 53 -1.08 17.17 4.43
C PHE A 53 0.26 17.63 4.99
N LYS A 54 0.67 17.21 6.19
CA LYS A 54 1.90 17.74 6.81
C LYS A 54 3.16 16.99 6.40
N LYS A 55 4.24 17.75 6.27
CA LYS A 55 5.61 17.25 6.01
C LYS A 55 6.28 16.68 7.26
N ILE A 56 5.92 17.23 8.43
CA ILE A 56 6.36 16.76 9.74
C ILE A 56 5.09 16.63 10.58
N PRO A 57 4.38 15.49 10.49
CA PRO A 57 3.18 15.24 11.28
C PRO A 57 3.49 15.28 12.78
N ASN A 58 2.61 15.91 13.56
CA ASN A 58 2.65 15.86 15.01
C ASN A 58 2.10 14.52 15.53
N ASP A 59 2.94 13.76 16.22
CA ASP A 59 2.65 12.43 16.78
C ASP A 59 1.59 12.42 17.88
N THR A 60 1.29 13.58 18.47
CA THR A 60 0.24 13.72 19.48
C THR A 60 -1.16 13.88 18.88
N ILE A 61 -1.28 14.16 17.57
CA ILE A 61 -2.56 14.46 16.90
C ILE A 61 -3.20 13.22 16.28
N TYR A 62 -2.40 12.28 15.76
CA TYR A 62 -2.90 11.11 15.06
C TYR A 62 -2.88 9.84 15.91
N THR A 63 -3.87 8.99 15.68
CA THR A 63 -4.02 7.69 16.34
C THR A 63 -3.43 6.57 15.49
N GLU A 64 -3.32 5.36 16.08
CA GLU A 64 -2.95 4.17 15.32
C GLU A 64 -3.94 3.86 14.19
N ASN A 65 -5.24 4.12 14.41
CA ASN A 65 -6.26 3.95 13.39
C ASN A 65 -6.05 4.89 12.19
N ASP A 66 -5.71 6.15 12.46
CA ASP A 66 -5.37 7.11 11.40
C ASP A 66 -4.13 6.65 10.64
N ARG A 67 -3.16 6.05 11.34
CA ARG A 67 -1.94 5.51 10.76
C ARG A 67 -2.21 4.35 9.80
N GLN A 68 -3.08 3.41 10.18
CA GLN A 68 -3.51 2.30 9.32
C GLN A 68 -4.35 2.78 8.14
N THR A 69 -5.25 3.74 8.38
CA THR A 69 -6.05 4.37 7.32
C THR A 69 -5.15 5.06 6.31
N TYR A 70 -4.15 5.82 6.79
CA TYR A 70 -3.17 6.46 5.94
C TYR A 70 -2.32 5.45 5.14
N LYS A 71 -1.90 4.33 5.76
CA LYS A 71 -1.24 3.23 5.05
C LYS A 71 -2.11 2.73 3.89
N HIS A 72 -3.40 2.53 4.13
CA HIS A 72 -4.34 2.08 3.10
C HIS A 72 -4.48 3.09 1.94
N ILE A 73 -4.58 4.38 2.27
CA ILE A 73 -4.58 5.46 1.28
C ILE A 73 -3.27 5.47 0.46
N LEU A 74 -2.10 5.33 1.11
CA LEU A 74 -0.81 5.31 0.42
C LEU A 74 -0.69 4.14 -0.56
N LEU A 75 -1.20 2.95 -0.19
CA LEU A 75 -1.17 1.75 -1.02
C LEU A 75 -2.15 1.87 -2.21
N SER A 76 -3.40 2.24 -1.95
CA SER A 76 -4.45 2.38 -2.98
C SER A 76 -4.12 3.47 -4.02
N THR A 77 -3.46 4.55 -3.60
CA THR A 77 -3.11 5.67 -4.48
C THR A 77 -1.69 5.61 -5.05
N ASN A 78 -0.87 4.65 -4.63
CA ASN A 78 0.55 4.58 -4.98
C ASN A 78 1.35 5.86 -4.64
N ALA A 79 0.89 6.73 -3.74
CA ALA A 79 1.56 7.98 -3.40
C ALA A 79 2.99 7.77 -2.86
N HIS A 80 3.25 6.61 -2.25
CA HIS A 80 4.57 6.23 -1.74
C HIS A 80 5.55 5.71 -2.81
N LYS A 81 5.09 5.49 -4.06
CA LYS A 81 5.86 4.89 -5.15
C LYS A 81 6.46 5.96 -6.07
N ARG A 82 7.60 5.66 -6.72
CA ARG A 82 8.14 6.56 -7.74
C ARG A 82 7.18 6.65 -8.92
N HIS A 83 6.99 7.87 -9.43
CA HIS A 83 6.03 8.18 -10.50
C HIS A 83 4.59 7.72 -10.20
N HIS A 84 4.26 7.51 -8.92
CA HIS A 84 2.96 7.00 -8.47
C HIS A 84 2.52 5.71 -9.19
N ASN A 85 3.49 4.87 -9.57
CA ASN A 85 3.27 3.64 -10.32
C ASN A 85 3.51 2.43 -9.42
N ALA A 86 2.55 1.50 -9.40
CA ALA A 86 2.59 0.28 -8.58
C ALA A 86 3.87 -0.56 -8.79
N GLY A 87 4.34 -0.66 -10.04
CA GLY A 87 5.53 -1.45 -10.40
C GLY A 87 6.86 -0.77 -10.06
N MET A 88 6.85 0.48 -9.63
CA MET A 88 8.06 1.21 -9.30
C MET A 88 8.49 0.97 -7.83
N PRO A 89 9.76 1.17 -7.49
CA PRO A 89 10.19 1.10 -6.09
C PRO A 89 9.60 2.25 -5.26
N ILE A 90 9.67 2.10 -3.94
CA ILE A 90 9.30 3.16 -2.99
C ILE A 90 10.12 4.42 -3.29
N LYS A 91 9.45 5.57 -3.31
CA LYS A 91 10.06 6.89 -3.48
C LYS A 91 10.78 7.25 -2.18
N SER A 92 11.97 6.71 -1.94
CA SER A 92 12.73 7.01 -0.71
C SER A 92 13.18 8.47 -0.65
N ASN A 93 13.18 9.06 0.54
CA ASN A 93 13.66 10.43 0.76
C ASN A 93 14.36 10.54 2.13
N LYS A 94 15.27 11.49 2.33
CA LYS A 94 15.89 11.78 3.63
C LYS A 94 14.97 12.55 4.60
N GLY A 95 13.78 12.99 4.14
CA GLY A 95 12.83 13.76 4.93
C GLY A 95 12.17 12.99 6.08
N HIS A 96 11.71 13.73 7.09
CA HIS A 96 11.09 13.21 8.32
C HIS A 96 9.96 12.21 8.03
N LYS A 97 8.99 12.62 7.18
CA LYS A 97 7.84 11.80 6.83
C LYS A 97 8.23 10.45 6.24
N TYR A 98 9.21 10.41 5.34
CA TYR A 98 9.67 9.13 4.80
C TYR A 98 10.24 8.24 5.91
N LYS A 99 11.17 8.78 6.69
CA LYS A 99 11.93 8.00 7.68
C LYS A 99 11.04 7.43 8.78
N TYR A 100 10.10 8.21 9.27
CA TYR A 100 9.34 7.85 10.48
C TYR A 100 7.89 7.44 10.22
N ILE A 101 7.31 7.82 9.07
CA ILE A 101 5.92 7.51 8.74
C ILE A 101 5.84 6.55 7.55
N ILE A 102 6.30 6.96 6.37
CA ILE A 102 6.11 6.17 5.13
C ILE A 102 6.87 4.84 5.19
N ALA A 103 8.17 4.85 5.46
CA ALA A 103 9.00 3.64 5.39
C ALA A 103 8.57 2.59 6.43
N PRO A 104 8.25 2.92 7.69
CA PRO A 104 7.68 1.95 8.62
C PRO A 104 6.32 1.41 8.18
N LEU A 105 5.46 2.22 7.56
CA LEU A 105 4.10 1.80 7.19
C LEU A 105 4.03 0.92 5.95
N VAL A 106 4.84 1.22 4.93
CA VAL A 106 4.80 0.51 3.64
C VAL A 106 6.03 -0.37 3.41
N GLY A 107 6.99 -0.37 4.35
CA GLY A 107 8.32 -0.95 4.15
C GLY A 107 8.76 -2.06 5.13
N ALA A 108 7.89 -2.62 5.97
CA ALA A 108 8.23 -3.77 6.83
C ALA A 108 7.49 -5.03 6.34
N HIS A 109 8.13 -6.18 6.09
CA HIS A 109 9.14 -6.83 6.94
C HIS A 109 10.56 -6.88 6.34
N ARG A 110 11.53 -6.20 6.99
CA ARG A 110 12.82 -6.83 7.23
C ARG A 110 12.77 -7.40 8.64
N THR A 111 12.28 -8.63 8.77
CA THR A 111 12.52 -9.43 9.97
C THR A 111 14.04 -9.58 10.10
N GLY A 112 14.65 -8.87 11.05
CA GLY A 112 15.91 -9.25 11.68
C GLY A 112 17.09 -9.69 10.81
N SER A 113 17.30 -9.11 9.62
CA SER A 113 18.56 -9.33 8.90
C SER A 113 19.26 -8.00 8.63
N THR A 114 20.36 -7.83 9.35
CA THR A 114 21.45 -6.90 9.07
C THR A 114 21.91 -7.03 7.62
N SER A 115 21.27 -6.34 6.69
CA SER A 115 21.81 -6.21 5.33
C SER A 115 22.88 -5.11 5.33
N ILE A 116 24.09 -5.50 5.73
CA ILE A 116 25.33 -4.89 5.24
C ILE A 116 25.22 -4.78 3.72
N GLY A 117 25.60 -3.62 3.16
CA GLY A 117 25.50 -3.35 1.73
C GLY A 117 26.12 -4.48 0.90
N SER A 118 25.36 -4.99 -0.08
CA SER A 118 25.85 -6.02 -0.99
C SER A 118 26.87 -5.41 -1.97
N GLY A 119 28.13 -5.43 -1.56
CA GLY A 119 29.26 -5.40 -2.47
C GLY A 119 29.22 -6.64 -3.37
N ILE A 120 29.62 -6.42 -4.64
CA ILE A 120 29.75 -7.40 -5.71
C ILE A 120 30.39 -8.71 -5.20
N LYS A 121 29.70 -9.86 -5.35
CA LYS A 121 30.29 -11.19 -5.14
C LYS A 121 30.10 -12.04 -6.40
N ARG A 122 31.23 -12.62 -6.81
CA ARG A 122 31.52 -13.32 -8.07
C ARG A 122 30.73 -14.61 -8.25
N LYS A 123 30.58 -15.00 -9.53
CA LYS A 123 30.09 -16.29 -10.05
C LYS A 123 30.47 -17.49 -9.16
N MET A 124 29.48 -18.34 -8.87
CA MET A 124 29.68 -19.77 -8.65
C MET A 124 28.50 -20.53 -9.30
N ASN A 125 28.82 -21.50 -10.16
CA ASN A 125 27.89 -22.32 -10.92
C ASN A 125 26.95 -23.12 -10.00
N ILE A 126 25.65 -23.12 -10.27
CA ILE A 126 24.73 -24.19 -9.88
C ILE A 126 23.94 -24.62 -11.14
N PRO A 127 23.78 -25.93 -11.42
CA PRO A 127 23.22 -26.42 -12.68
C PRO A 127 21.73 -26.13 -12.84
N SER A 128 21.37 -25.78 -14.08
CA SER A 128 20.01 -25.59 -14.57
C SER A 128 19.23 -26.92 -14.55
N ALA A 129 18.30 -27.07 -13.62
CA ALA A 129 17.11 -27.90 -13.80
C ALA A 129 15.95 -26.93 -14.09
N ALA A 130 15.55 -26.89 -15.35
CA ALA A 130 14.67 -25.90 -15.92
C ALA A 130 13.21 -26.02 -15.43
N ARG A 131 12.64 -24.92 -14.94
CA ARG A 131 11.63 -24.12 -15.67
C ARG A 131 11.14 -22.94 -14.81
N LEU A 132 11.25 -21.75 -15.39
CA LEU A 132 10.71 -20.49 -14.91
C LEU A 132 9.17 -20.57 -14.83
N THR A 133 8.61 -20.26 -13.67
CA THR A 133 7.36 -19.51 -13.61
C THR A 133 7.59 -18.34 -12.67
N ASN A 134 7.90 -17.19 -13.24
CA ASN A 134 8.04 -15.91 -12.57
C ASN A 134 6.67 -15.47 -12.03
N ASN A 135 6.27 -15.97 -10.86
CA ASN A 135 5.10 -15.45 -10.17
C ASN A 135 5.56 -14.88 -8.83
N GLU A 136 6.07 -13.65 -8.88
CA GLU A 136 6.32 -12.84 -7.69
C GLU A 136 5.06 -12.83 -6.83
N ILE A 137 5.19 -13.35 -5.61
CA ILE A 137 4.10 -13.41 -4.62
C ILE A 137 3.78 -11.96 -4.24
N ASN A 138 2.72 -11.42 -4.86
CA ASN A 138 2.27 -10.06 -4.60
C ASN A 138 1.33 -10.11 -3.39
N TYR A 139 1.90 -9.90 -2.21
CA TYR A 139 1.15 -9.88 -0.95
C TYR A 139 0.28 -8.61 -0.92
N VAL A 140 -1.01 -8.74 -1.23
CA VAL A 140 -1.96 -7.64 -1.17
C VAL A 140 -2.79 -7.78 0.11
N HIS A 141 -2.74 -6.75 0.94
CA HIS A 141 -3.43 -6.67 2.24
C HIS A 141 -4.80 -6.04 2.00
N TRP A 142 -5.89 -6.81 2.14
CA TRP A 142 -7.26 -6.35 1.86
C TRP A 142 -8.01 -6.09 3.18
N ASN A 143 -8.58 -4.89 3.35
CA ASN A 143 -9.23 -4.46 4.59
C ASN A 143 -10.77 -4.43 4.52
N ASP A 144 -11.40 -4.91 3.43
CA ASP A 144 -12.87 -5.06 3.31
C ASP A 144 -13.23 -6.54 3.02
N PRO A 145 -14.02 -7.20 3.89
CA PRO A 145 -14.48 -8.57 3.67
C PRO A 145 -15.26 -8.76 2.37
N ASN A 146 -15.97 -7.74 1.87
CA ASN A 146 -16.73 -7.86 0.61
C ASN A 146 -15.81 -7.89 -0.61
N GLU A 147 -14.71 -7.14 -0.60
CA GLU A 147 -13.70 -7.18 -1.67
C GLU A 147 -12.96 -8.53 -1.70
N LEU A 148 -12.78 -9.18 -0.54
CA LEU A 148 -12.27 -10.54 -0.45
C LEU A 148 -13.22 -11.55 -1.09
N VAL A 149 -14.53 -11.40 -0.88
CA VAL A 149 -15.56 -12.26 -1.47
C VAL A 149 -15.63 -12.07 -2.99
N ASP A 150 -15.58 -10.84 -3.49
CA ASP A 150 -15.58 -10.55 -4.94
C ASP A 150 -14.32 -11.11 -5.63
N ARG A 151 -13.15 -11.00 -4.98
CA ARG A 151 -11.90 -11.59 -5.48
C ARG A 151 -11.92 -13.11 -5.43
N LEU A 152 -12.45 -13.70 -4.36
CA LEU A 152 -12.60 -15.14 -4.22
C LEU A 152 -13.56 -15.70 -5.27
N GLN A 153 -14.64 -14.98 -5.58
CA GLN A 153 -15.60 -15.34 -6.62
C GLN A 153 -14.97 -15.29 -8.02
N LEU A 154 -14.13 -14.28 -8.28
CA LEU A 154 -13.35 -14.17 -9.51
C LEU A 154 -12.32 -15.32 -9.65
N LEU A 155 -11.66 -15.69 -8.56
CA LEU A 155 -10.68 -16.79 -8.54
C LEU A 155 -11.35 -18.18 -8.67
N ASP A 156 -12.51 -18.40 -8.05
CA ASP A 156 -13.28 -19.65 -8.23
C ASP A 156 -13.79 -19.79 -9.66
N ALA A 157 -14.20 -18.68 -10.30
CA ALA A 157 -14.55 -18.67 -11.73
C ALA A 157 -13.36 -19.04 -12.63
N SER A 158 -12.16 -18.50 -12.34
CA SER A 158 -10.92 -18.84 -13.06
C SER A 158 -10.52 -20.32 -12.88
N ARG A 159 -10.67 -20.86 -11.66
CA ARG A 159 -10.40 -22.27 -11.36
C ARG A 159 -11.38 -23.20 -12.07
N ARG A 160 -12.68 -22.87 -12.08
CA ARG A 160 -13.71 -23.61 -12.83
C ARG A 160 -13.46 -23.61 -14.34
N ALA A 161 -12.76 -22.60 -14.86
CA ALA A 161 -12.30 -22.54 -16.25
C ALA A 161 -11.01 -23.36 -16.52
N GLY A 162 -10.45 -24.04 -15.51
CA GLY A 162 -9.30 -24.95 -15.64
C GLY A 162 -7.94 -24.36 -15.31
N ASN A 163 -7.87 -23.15 -14.72
CA ASN A 163 -6.60 -22.51 -14.33
C ASN A 163 -6.24 -22.79 -12.86
N ASN A 164 -5.21 -23.61 -12.63
CA ASN A 164 -4.74 -23.99 -11.28
C ASN A 164 -3.54 -23.16 -10.79
N ALA A 165 -3.19 -22.07 -11.49
CA ALA A 165 -2.02 -21.24 -11.16
C ALA A 165 -2.20 -20.38 -9.89
N HIS A 166 -3.41 -20.34 -9.32
CA HIS A 166 -3.83 -19.42 -8.26
C HIS A 166 -4.16 -20.10 -6.92
N ASP A 167 -3.86 -21.40 -6.77
CA ASP A 167 -4.25 -22.17 -5.59
C ASP A 167 -3.65 -21.63 -4.28
N ASN A 168 -2.42 -21.10 -4.34
CA ASN A 168 -1.74 -20.51 -3.18
C ASN A 168 -2.39 -19.18 -2.73
N GLU A 169 -2.96 -18.41 -3.66
CA GLU A 169 -3.66 -17.16 -3.35
C GLU A 169 -5.02 -17.44 -2.73
N ILE A 170 -5.71 -18.48 -3.23
CA ILE A 170 -6.98 -18.95 -2.66
C ILE A 170 -6.78 -19.44 -1.22
N LEU A 171 -5.71 -20.21 -0.96
CA LEU A 171 -5.36 -20.67 0.39
C LEU A 171 -5.08 -19.51 1.35
N SER A 172 -4.34 -18.50 0.90
CA SER A 172 -4.05 -17.30 1.70
C SER A 172 -5.31 -16.51 2.07
N ILE A 173 -6.27 -16.37 1.14
CA ILE A 173 -7.52 -15.64 1.38
C ILE A 173 -8.44 -16.42 2.34
N ILE A 174 -8.53 -17.75 2.18
CA ILE A 174 -9.34 -18.60 3.07
C ILE A 174 -8.79 -18.56 4.50
N GLU A 175 -7.48 -18.57 4.68
CA GLU A 175 -6.88 -18.52 6.02
C GLU A 175 -7.10 -17.16 6.69
N GLU A 176 -6.98 -16.05 5.95
CA GLU A 176 -7.27 -14.70 6.47
C GLU A 176 -8.75 -14.52 6.86
N LEU A 177 -9.68 -15.08 6.07
CA LEU A 177 -11.11 -15.08 6.39
C LEU A 177 -11.44 -15.95 7.62
N ARG A 178 -10.69 -17.04 7.83
CA ARG A 178 -10.79 -17.90 9.02
C ARG A 178 -10.24 -17.18 10.25
N GLU A 179 -9.07 -16.55 10.18
CA GLU A 179 -8.47 -15.79 11.29
C GLU A 179 -9.33 -14.59 11.70
N ALA A 180 -9.97 -13.93 10.73
CA ALA A 180 -10.90 -12.84 10.99
C ALA A 180 -12.29 -13.30 11.49
N GLY A 181 -12.55 -14.62 11.55
CA GLY A 181 -13.78 -15.20 12.09
C GLY A 181 -15.01 -15.07 11.19
N PHE A 182 -14.83 -14.79 9.90
CA PHE A 182 -15.92 -14.67 8.94
C PHE A 182 -16.40 -16.03 8.40
N ILE A 183 -15.54 -17.05 8.45
CA ILE A 183 -15.84 -18.43 8.04
C ILE A 183 -15.27 -19.43 9.06
N ILE A 184 -15.90 -20.60 9.19
CA ILE A 184 -15.57 -21.68 10.14
C ILE A 184 -14.91 -22.84 9.40
#